data_AF-A0A0F2L6U1-F1
#
_entry.id   AF-A0A0F2L6U1-F1
#
_cell.length_a   1.000
_cell.length_b   1.000
_cell.length_c   1.000
_cell.angle_alpha   90.00
_cell.angle_beta   90.00
_cell.angle_gamma   90.00
#
_symmetry.space_group_name_H-M   'P 1'
#
loop_
_entity.id
_entity.type
_entity.pdbx_description
1 polymer ?
#
loop_
_entity_poly.entity_id
_entity_poly.type
_entity_poly.pdbx_seq_one_letter_code
_entity_poly.pdbx_strand_id
1 'polypeptide(L)'
;GALFVRGRWVKGREEELLARLLRDNLTVKGEIRGLSVAVEGDKVRYVVRGAGSPHEAIAPRDFVFEYEAPIVYDVCLDCRRNILGVERGVVHIRGFPTQLRDLDIKKVEALLEHTAFEVRGKNLGSILSVEKEDNGFAIMVTDHRLARHIAHKIHEALPSDFLESYKVVKARGDRKIYHYVATVYVLTVDQGDVIRRGDSLFLVLDIGLREVLAVRLSDNARVRIPAYRFTEAKTDIVGRGVLGEVVNGVFLDKDGRELARVGANYAGLAYLVEAEDRKYVVPLA
;
A
#
# COMPACT_ATOMS: atom_id res chain seq x y z
N GLY A 1 11.72 -18.95 -17.01
CA GLY A 1 10.34 -19.33 -17.35
C GLY A 1 9.61 -19.81 -16.11
N ALA A 2 8.37 -20.26 -16.27
CA ALA A 2 7.67 -21.02 -15.24
C ALA A 2 6.99 -22.23 -15.90
N LEU A 3 6.98 -23.36 -15.21
CA LEU A 3 6.34 -24.59 -15.68
C LEU A 3 5.02 -24.80 -14.94
N PHE A 4 3.95 -25.12 -15.66
CA PHE A 4 2.66 -25.45 -15.05
C PHE A 4 2.60 -26.92 -14.68
N VAL A 5 2.61 -27.22 -13.38
CA VAL A 5 2.57 -28.59 -12.86
C VAL A 5 1.47 -28.71 -11.81
N ARG A 6 0.57 -29.69 -11.99
CA ARG A 6 -0.51 -30.01 -11.03
C ARG A 6 -1.33 -28.79 -10.57
N GLY A 7 -1.68 -27.90 -11.51
CA GLY A 7 -2.51 -26.74 -11.21
C GLY A 7 -1.76 -25.50 -10.70
N ARG A 8 -0.43 -25.52 -10.62
CA ARG A 8 0.39 -24.41 -10.10
C ARG A 8 1.54 -24.09 -11.04
N TRP A 9 1.91 -22.81 -11.09
CA TRP A 9 3.09 -22.34 -11.82
C TRP A 9 4.32 -22.39 -10.91
N VAL A 10 5.36 -23.11 -11.34
CA VAL A 10 6.62 -23.24 -10.61
C VAL A 10 7.71 -22.46 -11.34
N LYS A 11 8.35 -21.52 -10.63
CA LYS A 11 9.47 -20.73 -11.17
C LYS A 11 10.79 -21.51 -11.05
N GLY A 12 11.64 -21.37 -12.05
CA GLY A 12 12.94 -22.03 -12.10
C GLY A 12 13.62 -21.85 -13.45
N ARG A 13 14.83 -22.40 -13.58
CA ARG A 13 15.47 -22.55 -14.89
C ARG A 13 14.73 -23.60 -15.69
N GLU A 14 14.61 -23.39 -16.99
CA GLU A 14 13.78 -24.21 -17.88
C GLU A 14 14.22 -25.69 -17.84
N GLU A 15 15.50 -25.96 -18.01
CA GLU A 15 16.09 -27.30 -17.96
C GLU A 15 15.85 -28.02 -16.62
N GLU A 16 15.99 -27.31 -15.50
CA GLU A 16 15.77 -27.87 -14.16
C GLU A 16 14.29 -28.25 -13.93
N LEU A 17 13.37 -27.40 -14.39
CA LEU A 17 11.94 -27.65 -14.28
C LEU A 17 11.51 -28.85 -15.14
N LEU A 18 12.04 -28.95 -16.36
CA LEU A 18 11.76 -30.06 -17.28
C LEU A 18 12.37 -31.37 -16.76
N ALA A 19 13.60 -31.34 -16.25
CA ALA A 19 14.22 -32.51 -15.62
C ALA A 19 13.42 -32.99 -14.41
N ARG A 20 12.92 -32.07 -13.58
CA ARG A 20 12.06 -32.38 -12.44
C ARG A 20 10.72 -32.96 -12.88
N LEU A 21 10.08 -32.38 -13.91
CA LEU A 21 8.81 -32.89 -14.45
C LEU A 21 8.94 -34.35 -14.88
N LEU A 22 10.03 -34.70 -15.58
CA LEU A 22 10.26 -36.08 -15.97
C LEU A 22 10.46 -36.97 -14.74
N ARG A 23 11.35 -36.61 -13.80
CA ARG A 23 11.58 -37.40 -12.57
C ARG A 23 10.30 -37.67 -11.78
N ASP A 24 9.43 -36.67 -11.67
CA ASP A 24 8.18 -36.78 -10.90
C ASP A 24 7.12 -37.68 -11.56
N ASN A 25 7.26 -38.01 -12.85
CA ASN A 25 6.31 -38.83 -13.60
C ASN A 25 6.93 -40.10 -14.23
N LEU A 26 8.24 -40.25 -14.17
CA LEU A 26 8.97 -41.38 -14.75
C LEU A 26 8.84 -42.60 -13.85
N THR A 27 8.30 -43.68 -14.40
CA THR A 27 8.25 -44.98 -13.73
C THR A 27 9.26 -45.91 -14.39
N VAL A 28 10.31 -46.30 -13.66
CA VAL A 28 11.36 -47.21 -14.16
C VAL A 28 11.41 -48.45 -13.29
N LYS A 29 11.40 -49.63 -13.93
CA LYS A 29 11.72 -50.91 -13.29
C LYS A 29 13.23 -51.15 -13.44
N GLY A 30 14.02 -50.54 -12.55
CA GLY A 30 15.48 -50.55 -12.61
C GLY A 30 16.08 -49.30 -11.97
N GLU A 31 17.37 -49.09 -12.20
CA GLU A 31 18.13 -47.94 -11.72
C GLU A 31 18.27 -46.89 -12.83
N ILE A 32 18.02 -45.62 -12.50
CA ILE A 32 18.33 -44.49 -13.38
C ILE A 32 19.73 -43.98 -13.02
N ARG A 33 20.64 -44.02 -13.99
CA ARG A 33 22.04 -43.58 -13.83
C ARG A 33 22.29 -42.17 -14.36
N GLY A 34 21.46 -41.70 -15.29
CA GLY A 34 21.61 -40.37 -15.86
C GLY A 34 20.34 -39.85 -16.53
N LEU A 35 20.16 -38.54 -16.48
CA LEU A 35 19.12 -37.82 -17.19
C LEU A 35 19.73 -36.57 -17.81
N SER A 36 19.62 -36.42 -19.12
CA SER A 36 19.92 -35.18 -19.83
C SER A 36 18.67 -34.64 -20.51
N VAL A 37 18.56 -33.32 -20.49
CA VAL A 37 17.46 -32.55 -21.09
C VAL A 37 18.09 -31.59 -22.09
N ALA A 38 17.60 -31.60 -23.31
CA ALA A 38 17.97 -30.63 -24.34
C ALA A 38 16.69 -29.95 -24.85
N VAL A 39 16.72 -28.63 -24.97
CA VAL A 39 15.62 -27.83 -25.51
C VAL A 39 15.99 -27.42 -26.93
N GLU A 40 15.20 -27.83 -27.90
CA GLU A 40 15.39 -27.53 -29.32
C GLU A 40 14.12 -26.89 -29.86
N GLY A 41 14.10 -25.56 -29.92
CA GLY A 41 12.93 -24.79 -30.37
C GLY A 41 11.71 -25.01 -29.48
N ASP A 42 10.64 -25.57 -30.05
CA ASP A 42 9.38 -25.88 -29.38
C ASP A 42 9.32 -27.33 -28.86
N LYS A 43 10.45 -28.03 -28.79
CA LYS A 43 10.54 -29.40 -28.30
C LYS A 43 11.57 -29.54 -27.21
N VAL A 44 11.30 -30.47 -26.31
CA VAL A 44 12.27 -30.96 -25.34
C VAL A 44 12.60 -32.41 -25.64
N ARG A 45 13.89 -32.70 -25.80
CA ARG A 45 14.43 -34.06 -25.90
C ARG A 45 14.95 -34.48 -24.53
N TYR A 46 14.41 -35.57 -24.03
CA TYR A 46 14.85 -36.26 -22.82
C TYR A 46 15.66 -37.48 -23.21
N VAL A 47 16.85 -37.63 -22.62
CA VAL A 47 17.64 -38.85 -22.74
C VAL A 47 17.83 -39.43 -21.35
N VAL A 48 17.24 -40.60 -21.12
CA VAL A 48 17.33 -41.34 -19.87
C VAL A 48 18.32 -42.48 -20.04
N ARG A 49 19.31 -42.55 -19.17
CA ARG A 49 20.29 -43.64 -19.11
C ARG A 49 20.08 -44.41 -17.82
N GLY A 50 19.95 -45.72 -17.91
CA GLY A 50 19.72 -46.55 -16.74
C GLY A 50 20.20 -47.98 -16.94
N ALA A 51 20.08 -48.77 -15.89
CA ALA A 51 20.32 -50.21 -15.91
C ALA A 51 19.08 -50.91 -15.35
N GLY A 52 18.61 -51.94 -16.06
CA GLY A 52 17.41 -52.66 -15.66
C GLY A 52 17.45 -54.10 -16.13
N SER A 53 16.66 -54.95 -15.50
CA SER A 53 16.46 -56.31 -15.96
C SER A 53 14.98 -56.56 -16.21
N PRO A 54 14.60 -57.16 -17.36
CA PRO A 54 13.22 -57.55 -17.62
C PRO A 54 12.75 -58.70 -16.71
N HIS A 55 13.66 -59.45 -16.09
CA HIS A 55 13.35 -60.56 -15.18
C HIS A 55 14.49 -60.78 -14.17
N GLU A 56 14.20 -61.17 -12.93
CA GLU A 56 15.21 -61.36 -11.87
C GLU A 56 16.33 -62.35 -12.25
N ALA A 57 16.01 -63.34 -13.09
CA ALA A 57 16.96 -64.33 -13.61
C ALA A 57 17.89 -63.82 -14.73
N ILE A 58 17.67 -62.61 -15.25
CA ILE A 58 18.48 -62.01 -16.33
C ILE A 58 19.36 -60.93 -15.72
N ALA A 59 20.65 -60.92 -16.07
CA ALA A 59 21.57 -59.88 -15.61
C ALA A 59 21.10 -58.49 -16.10
N PRO A 60 21.15 -57.44 -15.26
CA PRO A 60 20.79 -56.09 -15.67
C PRO A 60 21.60 -55.63 -16.89
N ARG A 61 20.93 -54.96 -17.83
CA ARG A 61 21.54 -54.37 -19.01
C ARG A 61 21.38 -52.85 -18.97
N ASP A 62 22.39 -52.15 -19.47
CA ASP A 62 22.28 -50.72 -19.70
C ASP A 62 21.27 -50.46 -20.83
N PHE A 63 20.46 -49.43 -20.63
CA PHE A 63 19.53 -48.93 -21.63
C PHE A 63 19.65 -47.41 -21.76
N VAL A 64 19.41 -46.95 -22.98
CA VAL A 64 19.23 -45.54 -23.30
C VAL A 64 17.85 -45.39 -23.90
N PHE A 65 17.04 -44.53 -23.31
CA PHE A 65 15.72 -44.21 -23.79
C PHE A 65 15.65 -42.73 -24.14
N GLU A 66 15.23 -42.45 -25.37
CA GLU A 66 15.05 -41.09 -25.86
C GLU A 66 13.57 -40.81 -26.02
N TYR A 67 13.14 -39.66 -25.51
CA TYR A 67 11.76 -39.22 -25.58
C TYR A 67 11.70 -37.75 -25.94
N GLU A 68 10.90 -37.41 -26.94
CA GLU A 68 10.64 -36.03 -27.33
C GLU A 68 9.23 -35.63 -26.94
N ALA A 69 9.10 -34.46 -26.32
CA ALA A 69 7.80 -33.86 -26.02
C ALA A 69 7.72 -32.44 -26.58
N PRO A 70 6.56 -32.04 -27.12
CA PRO A 70 6.33 -30.65 -27.50
C PRO A 70 6.20 -29.75 -26.27
N ILE A 71 6.71 -28.53 -26.40
CA ILE A 71 6.56 -27.45 -25.42
C ILE A 71 5.38 -26.58 -25.87
N VAL A 72 4.35 -26.51 -25.03
CA VAL A 72 3.24 -25.58 -25.23
C VAL A 72 3.48 -24.35 -24.37
N TYR A 73 3.74 -23.22 -25.02
CA TYR A 73 3.84 -21.93 -24.34
C TYR A 73 2.44 -21.39 -24.04
N ASP A 74 2.19 -21.06 -22.78
CA ASP A 74 0.97 -20.39 -22.34
C ASP A 74 1.33 -19.27 -21.36
N VAL A 75 0.41 -18.33 -21.21
CA VAL A 75 0.54 -17.18 -20.32
C VAL A 75 -0.09 -17.53 -18.97
N CYS A 76 0.70 -17.40 -17.91
CA CYS A 76 0.21 -17.64 -16.55
C CYS A 76 -1.03 -16.80 -16.24
N LEU A 77 -1.97 -17.31 -15.43
CA LEU A 77 -3.23 -16.60 -15.15
C LEU A 77 -3.01 -15.18 -14.62
N ASP A 78 -2.00 -14.97 -13.78
CA ASP A 78 -1.66 -13.64 -13.25
C ASP A 78 -1.07 -12.73 -14.34
N CYS A 79 -0.20 -13.29 -15.19
CA CYS A 79 0.39 -12.63 -16.34
C CYS A 79 -0.70 -12.21 -17.35
N ARG A 80 -1.65 -13.10 -17.60
CA ARG A 80 -2.80 -12.87 -18.48
C ARG A 80 -3.71 -11.79 -17.92
N ARG A 81 -3.94 -11.75 -16.60
CA ARG A 81 -4.70 -10.66 -15.96
C ARG A 81 -4.01 -9.31 -16.12
N ASN A 82 -2.68 -9.28 -15.96
CA ASN A 82 -1.90 -8.07 -16.15
C ASN A 82 -1.98 -7.58 -17.61
N ILE A 83 -1.85 -8.50 -18.58
CA ILE A 83 -1.98 -8.17 -20.01
C ILE A 83 -3.39 -7.68 -20.36
N LEU A 84 -4.42 -8.33 -19.82
CA LEU A 84 -5.82 -7.96 -20.06
C LEU A 84 -6.28 -6.70 -19.30
N GLY A 85 -5.44 -6.14 -18.42
CA GLY A 85 -5.76 -4.92 -17.67
C GLY A 85 -6.96 -5.05 -16.73
N VAL A 86 -7.24 -6.25 -16.20
CA VAL A 86 -8.43 -6.45 -15.36
C VAL A 86 -8.22 -5.80 -14.00
N GLU A 87 -8.95 -4.73 -13.73
CA GLU A 87 -8.98 -4.05 -12.43
C GLU A 87 -9.50 -4.98 -11.33
N ARG A 88 -8.79 -5.00 -10.19
CA ARG A 88 -9.15 -5.78 -8.99
C ARG A 88 -9.02 -5.00 -7.70
N GLY A 89 -8.35 -3.85 -7.75
CA GLY A 89 -8.20 -2.96 -6.63
C GLY A 89 -8.08 -1.52 -7.08
N VAL A 90 -8.61 -0.63 -6.26
CA VAL A 90 -8.39 0.81 -6.38
C VAL A 90 -7.95 1.38 -5.04
N VAL A 91 -6.98 2.29 -5.07
CA VAL A 91 -6.53 3.07 -3.91
C VAL A 91 -6.86 4.52 -4.16
N HIS A 92 -7.79 5.08 -3.40
CA HIS A 92 -8.07 6.51 -3.40
C HIS A 92 -7.20 7.20 -2.35
N ILE A 93 -6.53 8.27 -2.73
CA ILE A 93 -5.74 9.09 -1.84
C ILE A 93 -6.36 10.47 -1.85
N ARG A 94 -6.79 10.93 -0.68
CA ARG A 94 -7.56 12.16 -0.52
C ARG A 94 -6.97 13.02 0.57
N GLY A 95 -7.03 14.33 0.39
CA GLY A 95 -6.75 15.27 1.47
C GLY A 95 -7.95 15.37 2.41
N PHE A 96 -7.69 15.60 3.69
CA PHE A 96 -8.71 15.92 4.67
C PHE A 96 -8.16 16.81 5.80
N PRO A 97 -8.86 17.89 6.21
CA PRO A 97 -10.18 18.32 5.74
C PRO A 97 -10.17 19.10 4.42
N THR A 98 -8.99 19.51 3.93
CA THR A 98 -8.81 20.26 2.68
C THR A 98 -8.15 19.39 1.60
N GLN A 99 -7.90 19.96 0.42
CA GLN A 99 -7.21 19.26 -0.67
C GLN A 99 -5.77 18.90 -0.31
N LEU A 100 -5.25 17.84 -0.96
CA LEU A 100 -3.84 17.48 -0.85
C LEU A 100 -2.94 18.64 -1.28
N ARG A 101 -1.89 18.87 -0.50
CA ARG A 101 -0.86 19.86 -0.85
C ARG A 101 0.10 19.27 -1.87
N ASP A 102 0.71 20.12 -2.70
CA ASP A 102 1.69 19.69 -3.70
C ASP A 102 2.85 18.87 -3.11
N LEU A 103 3.28 19.21 -1.89
CA LEU A 103 4.33 18.46 -1.20
C LEU A 103 3.88 17.03 -0.85
N ASP A 104 2.64 16.86 -0.41
CA ASP A 104 2.09 15.55 -0.07
C ASP A 104 1.87 14.72 -1.34
N ILE A 105 1.42 15.35 -2.42
CA ILE A 105 1.32 14.71 -3.75
C ILE A 105 2.69 14.17 -4.19
N LYS A 106 3.74 15.01 -4.16
CA LYS A 106 5.12 14.60 -4.51
C LYS A 106 5.63 13.43 -3.66
N LYS A 107 5.34 13.44 -2.35
CA LYS A 107 5.73 12.32 -1.47
C LYS A 107 5.03 11.03 -1.87
N VAL A 108 3.74 11.09 -2.18
CA VAL A 108 3.00 9.91 -2.63
C VAL A 108 3.51 9.43 -3.99
N GLU A 109 3.77 10.32 -4.95
CA GLU A 109 4.36 9.96 -6.25
C GLU A 109 5.69 9.21 -6.07
N ALA A 110 6.58 9.71 -5.21
CA ALA A 110 7.84 9.03 -4.90
C ALA A 110 7.63 7.63 -4.26
N LEU A 111 6.64 7.49 -3.38
CA LEU A 111 6.27 6.18 -2.80
C LEU A 111 5.72 5.22 -3.87
N LEU A 112 4.95 5.72 -4.84
CA LEU A 112 4.43 4.93 -5.94
C LEU A 112 5.54 4.46 -6.87
N GLU A 113 6.48 5.32 -7.23
CA GLU A 113 7.65 4.95 -8.04
C GLU A 113 8.47 3.86 -7.36
N HIS A 114 8.78 4.05 -6.07
CA HIS A 114 9.50 3.07 -5.29
C HIS A 114 8.75 1.73 -5.20
N THR A 115 7.43 1.78 -5.00
CA THR A 115 6.59 0.58 -4.96
C THR A 115 6.55 -0.12 -6.31
N ALA A 116 6.41 0.62 -7.41
CA ALA A 116 6.43 0.10 -8.77
C ALA A 116 7.76 -0.61 -9.08
N PHE A 117 8.88 -0.04 -8.65
CA PHE A 117 10.20 -0.67 -8.76
C PHE A 117 10.28 -1.96 -7.94
N GLU A 118 9.84 -1.93 -6.68
CA GLU A 118 9.88 -3.09 -5.80
C GLU A 118 9.03 -4.26 -6.30
N VAL A 119 7.87 -3.99 -6.92
CA VAL A 119 6.96 -5.04 -7.39
C VAL A 119 7.34 -5.56 -8.77
N ARG A 120 8.26 -4.89 -9.47
CA ARG A 120 8.75 -5.32 -10.78
C ARG A 120 9.35 -6.73 -10.68
N GLY A 121 8.83 -7.66 -11.47
CA GLY A 121 9.24 -9.07 -11.45
C GLY A 121 8.67 -9.91 -10.28
N LYS A 122 7.94 -9.29 -9.35
CA LYS A 122 7.17 -9.99 -8.32
C LYS A 122 5.75 -10.29 -8.82
N ASN A 123 5.15 -11.39 -8.37
CA ASN A 123 3.75 -11.71 -8.68
C ASN A 123 2.79 -10.93 -7.75
N LEU A 124 2.93 -9.60 -7.70
CA LEU A 124 2.10 -8.73 -6.87
C LEU A 124 1.06 -7.95 -7.70
N GLY A 125 1.06 -8.05 -9.02
CA GLY A 125 0.16 -7.28 -9.90
C GLY A 125 0.89 -6.09 -10.54
N SER A 126 0.13 -5.16 -11.10
CA SER A 126 0.65 -3.98 -11.78
C SER A 126 -0.30 -2.79 -11.59
N ILE A 127 0.26 -1.58 -11.65
CA ILE A 127 -0.52 -0.33 -11.69
C ILE A 127 -1.02 -0.15 -13.13
N LEU A 128 -2.32 0.10 -13.27
CA LEU A 128 -2.99 0.30 -14.57
C LEU A 128 -3.02 1.77 -14.94
N SER A 129 -3.47 2.61 -14.03
CA SER A 129 -3.58 4.06 -14.22
C SER A 129 -3.48 4.77 -12.87
N VAL A 130 -3.11 6.05 -12.95
CA VAL A 130 -3.22 7.02 -11.86
C VAL A 130 -4.06 8.17 -12.39
N GLU A 131 -5.24 8.37 -11.81
CA GLU A 131 -6.22 9.34 -12.28
C GLU A 131 -6.43 10.42 -11.21
N LYS A 132 -6.41 11.69 -11.62
CA LYS A 132 -6.64 12.80 -10.71
C LYS A 132 -8.13 12.93 -10.38
N GLU A 133 -8.44 13.08 -9.10
CA GLU A 133 -9.79 13.34 -8.56
C GLU A 133 -9.82 14.72 -7.88
N ASP A 134 -11.01 15.27 -7.63
CA ASP A 134 -11.19 16.63 -7.09
C ASP A 134 -10.38 16.92 -5.81
N ASN A 135 -10.26 15.93 -4.91
CA ASN A 135 -9.51 16.06 -3.65
C ASN A 135 -8.29 15.13 -3.56
N GLY A 136 -7.77 14.66 -4.70
CA GLY A 136 -6.56 13.84 -4.74
C GLY A 136 -6.46 13.00 -6.00
N PHE A 137 -6.31 11.68 -5.86
CA PHE A 137 -6.18 10.78 -7.01
C PHE A 137 -6.52 9.33 -6.67
N ALA A 138 -6.85 8.56 -7.70
CA ALA A 138 -7.12 7.14 -7.66
C ALA A 138 -6.04 6.36 -8.40
N ILE A 139 -5.59 5.26 -7.80
CA ILE A 139 -4.62 4.34 -8.38
C ILE A 139 -5.31 3.01 -8.64
N MET A 140 -5.49 2.67 -9.91
CA MET A 140 -6.11 1.41 -10.32
C MET A 140 -5.04 0.33 -10.45
N VAL A 141 -5.30 -0.87 -9.94
CA VAL A 141 -4.35 -1.98 -9.96
C VAL A 141 -5.00 -3.31 -10.32
N THR A 142 -4.19 -4.23 -10.82
CA THR A 142 -4.63 -5.57 -11.25
C THR A 142 -4.77 -6.58 -10.12
N ASP A 143 -4.30 -6.26 -8.91
CA ASP A 143 -4.36 -7.14 -7.75
C ASP A 143 -4.63 -6.39 -6.43
N HIS A 144 -5.55 -6.93 -5.62
CA HIS A 144 -5.88 -6.44 -4.29
C HIS A 144 -4.69 -6.35 -3.32
N ARG A 145 -3.71 -7.25 -3.42
CA ARG A 145 -2.51 -7.25 -2.56
C ARG A 145 -1.64 -6.04 -2.84
N LEU A 146 -1.50 -5.65 -4.11
CA LEU A 146 -0.79 -4.43 -4.49
C LEU A 146 -1.52 -3.20 -3.99
N ALA A 147 -2.84 -3.11 -4.17
CA ALA A 147 -3.62 -1.99 -3.66
C ALA A 147 -3.44 -1.82 -2.15
N ARG A 148 -3.60 -2.91 -1.38
CA ARG A 148 -3.40 -2.87 0.08
C ARG A 148 -1.96 -2.48 0.45
N HIS A 149 -0.97 -3.00 -0.28
CA HIS A 149 0.43 -2.68 -0.03
C HIS A 149 0.74 -1.21 -0.27
N ILE A 150 0.26 -0.63 -1.38
CA ILE A 150 0.37 0.79 -1.68
C ILE A 150 -0.29 1.63 -0.58
N ALA A 151 -1.53 1.31 -0.22
CA ALA A 151 -2.29 2.05 0.78
C ALA A 151 -1.57 2.07 2.15
N HIS A 152 -1.06 0.92 2.61
CA HIS A 152 -0.30 0.87 3.87
C HIS A 152 1.00 1.65 3.81
N LYS A 153 1.76 1.58 2.70
CA LYS A 153 2.99 2.37 2.59
C LYS A 153 2.75 3.87 2.72
N ILE A 154 1.66 4.36 2.13
CA ILE A 154 1.28 5.76 2.26
C ILE A 154 0.86 6.06 3.69
N HIS A 155 0.05 5.18 4.29
CA HIS A 155 -0.41 5.33 5.67
C HIS A 155 0.72 5.32 6.71
N GLU A 156 1.78 4.56 6.45
CA GLU A 156 2.98 4.52 7.29
C GLU A 156 3.87 5.76 7.12
N ALA A 157 3.84 6.39 5.95
CA ALA A 157 4.69 7.53 5.61
C ALA A 157 4.04 8.89 5.91
N LEU A 158 2.71 8.97 5.95
CA LEU A 158 1.97 10.22 6.09
C LEU A 158 0.91 10.12 7.20
N PRO A 159 0.70 11.21 7.98
CA PRO A 159 -0.39 11.26 8.94
C PRO A 159 -1.71 11.10 8.18
N SER A 160 -2.46 10.03 8.46
CA SER A 160 -3.62 9.69 7.66
C SER A 160 -4.62 8.78 8.37
N ASP A 161 -5.82 8.74 7.81
CA ASP A 161 -6.89 7.81 8.15
C ASP A 161 -7.06 6.78 7.02
N PHE A 162 -7.12 5.49 7.35
CA PHE A 162 -7.15 4.39 6.39
C PHE A 162 -8.44 3.59 6.50
N LEU A 163 -9.18 3.55 5.39
CA LEU A 163 -10.45 2.84 5.28
C LEU A 163 -10.38 1.79 4.17
N GLU A 164 -10.73 0.55 4.49
CA GLU A 164 -10.82 -0.53 3.51
C GLU A 164 -12.23 -1.07 3.34
N SER A 165 -12.57 -1.45 2.12
CA SER A 165 -13.83 -2.10 1.79
C SER A 165 -13.68 -3.05 0.61
N TYR A 166 -14.67 -3.94 0.45
CA TYR A 166 -14.69 -4.93 -0.62
C TYR A 166 -16.05 -4.91 -1.30
N LYS A 167 -16.07 -4.72 -2.62
CA LYS A 167 -17.30 -4.81 -3.43
C LYS A 167 -17.31 -6.15 -4.16
N VAL A 168 -18.44 -6.86 -4.16
CA VAL A 168 -18.57 -8.10 -4.93
C VAL A 168 -18.87 -7.75 -6.39
N VAL A 169 -17.99 -8.12 -7.31
CA VAL A 169 -18.16 -7.84 -8.75
C VAL A 169 -18.86 -8.98 -9.46
N LYS A 170 -18.58 -10.21 -9.05
CA LYS A 170 -19.14 -11.41 -9.69
C LYS A 170 -19.24 -12.55 -8.70
N ALA A 171 -20.39 -13.22 -8.70
CA ALA A 171 -20.57 -14.49 -8.01
C ALA A 171 -20.78 -15.59 -9.07
N ARG A 172 -20.03 -16.70 -8.96
CA ARG A 172 -20.29 -17.94 -9.71
C ARG A 172 -20.30 -19.09 -8.71
N GLY A 173 -21.50 -19.57 -8.35
CA GLY A 173 -21.68 -20.52 -7.26
C GLY A 173 -21.08 -19.97 -5.96
N ASP A 174 -20.23 -20.77 -5.30
CA ASP A 174 -19.59 -20.39 -4.04
C ASP A 174 -18.37 -19.45 -4.19
N ARG A 175 -17.90 -19.21 -5.42
CA ARG A 175 -16.74 -18.33 -5.65
C ARG A 175 -17.21 -16.89 -5.89
N LYS A 176 -16.91 -16.01 -4.94
CA LYS A 176 -17.07 -14.56 -5.06
C LYS A 176 -15.78 -13.91 -5.53
N ILE A 177 -15.90 -13.08 -6.55
CA ILE A 177 -14.86 -12.19 -7.04
C ILE A 177 -15.10 -10.82 -6.40
N TYR A 178 -14.11 -10.36 -5.63
CA TYR A 178 -14.14 -9.07 -4.96
C TYR A 178 -13.29 -8.04 -5.71
N HIS A 179 -13.74 -6.79 -5.62
CA HIS A 179 -13.00 -5.58 -5.93
C HIS A 179 -12.59 -4.94 -4.62
N TYR A 180 -11.28 -4.78 -4.42
CA TYR A 180 -10.76 -4.11 -3.24
C TYR A 180 -10.81 -2.60 -3.41
N VAL A 181 -11.25 -1.89 -2.40
CA VAL A 181 -11.25 -0.43 -2.38
C VAL A 181 -10.59 0.00 -1.09
N ALA A 182 -9.47 0.70 -1.21
CA ALA A 182 -8.82 1.38 -0.10
C ALA A 182 -8.94 2.88 -0.29
N THR A 183 -9.22 3.61 0.79
CA THR A 183 -9.16 5.07 0.82
C THR A 183 -8.20 5.49 1.93
N VAL A 184 -7.21 6.29 1.57
CA VAL A 184 -6.27 6.91 2.50
C VAL A 184 -6.57 8.41 2.53
N TYR A 185 -7.08 8.90 3.65
CA TYR A 185 -7.28 10.32 3.90
C TYR A 185 -6.05 10.90 4.58
N VAL A 186 -5.19 11.57 3.82
CA VAL A 186 -4.01 12.28 4.32
C VAL A 186 -4.47 13.54 5.05
N LEU A 187 -3.97 13.72 6.28
CA LEU A 187 -4.32 14.86 7.09
C LEU A 187 -3.61 16.11 6.56
N THR A 188 -4.38 17.15 6.25
CA THR A 188 -3.92 18.41 5.66
C THR A 188 -3.91 19.57 6.66
N VAL A 189 -4.04 19.24 7.95
CA VAL A 189 -3.93 20.21 9.06
C VAL A 189 -2.47 20.46 9.41
N ASP A 190 -2.15 21.70 9.76
CA ASP A 190 -0.83 22.14 10.17
C ASP A 190 -0.81 22.67 11.61
N GLN A 191 0.40 22.73 12.18
CA GLN A 191 0.59 23.35 13.49
C GLN A 191 0.13 24.81 13.47
N GLY A 192 -0.64 25.17 14.50
CA GLY A 192 -1.27 26.47 14.64
C GLY A 192 -2.62 26.60 13.93
N ASP A 193 -3.08 25.59 13.17
CA ASP A 193 -4.41 25.63 12.59
C ASP A 193 -5.50 25.54 13.66
N VAL A 194 -6.59 26.25 13.45
CA VAL A 194 -7.80 26.17 14.27
C VAL A 194 -8.80 25.34 13.50
N ILE A 195 -9.15 24.17 14.07
CA ILE A 195 -10.09 23.23 13.48
C ILE A 195 -11.40 23.24 14.27
N ARG A 196 -12.52 23.22 13.55
CA ARG A 196 -13.83 22.89 14.09
C ARG A 196 -14.07 21.40 13.86
N ARG A 197 -14.28 20.64 14.94
CA ARG A 197 -14.60 19.21 14.88
C ARG A 197 -15.89 18.96 15.66
N GLY A 198 -16.97 18.67 14.94
CA GLY A 198 -18.33 18.76 15.50
C GLY A 198 -18.63 20.18 15.98
N ASP A 199 -19.10 20.32 17.22
CA ASP A 199 -19.44 21.63 17.84
C ASP A 199 -18.27 22.25 18.63
N SER A 200 -17.09 21.64 18.60
CA SER A 200 -15.93 22.08 19.39
C SER A 200 -14.82 22.65 18.51
N LEU A 201 -14.18 23.71 19.00
CA LEU A 201 -13.01 24.32 18.39
C LEU A 201 -11.72 23.82 19.06
N PHE A 202 -10.73 23.52 18.24
CA PHE A 202 -9.43 23.04 18.68
C PHE A 202 -8.31 23.81 17.98
N LEU A 203 -7.25 24.13 18.71
CA LEU A 203 -5.98 24.59 18.15
C LEU A 203 -5.05 23.39 17.99
N VAL A 204 -4.55 23.15 16.79
CA VAL A 204 -3.57 22.10 16.50
C VAL A 204 -2.19 22.54 17.00
N LEU A 205 -1.60 21.73 17.88
CA LEU A 205 -0.25 21.96 18.42
C LEU A 205 0.81 21.18 17.67
N ASP A 206 0.52 19.95 17.27
CA ASP A 206 1.46 19.07 16.59
C ASP A 206 0.71 17.99 15.78
N ILE A 207 1.35 17.49 14.72
CA ILE A 207 0.83 16.42 13.86
C ILE A 207 1.84 15.29 13.79
N GLY A 208 1.56 14.22 14.53
CA GLY A 208 2.27 12.96 14.40
C GLY A 208 1.61 12.03 13.38
N LEU A 209 2.33 10.96 12.99
CA LEU A 209 1.81 9.94 12.06
C LEU A 209 0.55 9.24 12.59
N ARG A 210 0.42 9.10 13.92
CA ARG A 210 -0.66 8.34 14.57
C ARG A 210 -1.69 9.20 15.28
N GLU A 211 -1.36 10.43 15.62
CA GLU A 211 -2.23 11.32 16.39
C GLU A 211 -1.96 12.79 16.08
N VAL A 212 -3.00 13.60 16.21
CA VAL A 212 -2.94 15.06 16.19
C VAL A 212 -3.08 15.54 17.64
N LEU A 213 -2.09 16.29 18.12
CA LEU A 213 -2.15 16.94 19.42
C LEU A 213 -2.83 18.29 19.26
N ALA A 214 -3.85 18.55 20.07
CA ALA A 214 -4.62 19.78 20.00
C ALA A 214 -5.05 20.27 21.39
N VAL A 215 -5.45 21.53 21.49
CA VAL A 215 -6.07 22.12 22.67
C VAL A 215 -7.49 22.53 22.33
N ARG A 216 -8.46 22.09 23.14
CA ARG A 216 -9.84 22.56 23.00
C ARG A 216 -9.95 23.99 23.54
N LEU A 217 -10.50 24.90 22.74
CA LEU A 217 -10.52 26.32 23.08
C LEU A 217 -11.48 26.69 24.22
N SER A 218 -12.51 25.86 24.46
CA SER A 218 -13.53 26.15 25.47
C SER A 218 -13.03 26.05 26.91
N ASP A 219 -12.08 25.15 27.17
CA ASP A 219 -11.62 24.78 28.51
C ASP A 219 -10.08 24.66 28.60
N ASN A 220 -9.36 24.98 27.53
CA ASN A 220 -7.91 24.77 27.38
C ASN A 220 -7.44 23.33 27.65
N ALA A 221 -8.32 22.33 27.51
CA ALA A 221 -7.96 20.94 27.69
C ALA A 221 -7.10 20.43 26.53
N ARG A 222 -5.95 19.82 26.84
CA ARG A 222 -5.13 19.10 25.85
C ARG A 222 -5.80 17.79 25.45
N VAL A 223 -5.91 17.55 24.15
CA VAL A 223 -6.57 16.38 23.56
C VAL A 223 -5.64 15.74 22.54
N ARG A 224 -5.64 14.40 22.50
CA ARG A 224 -4.99 13.62 21.45
C ARG A 224 -6.05 13.01 20.56
N ILE A 225 -6.03 13.35 19.28
CA ILE A 225 -7.00 12.86 18.29
C ILE A 225 -6.29 11.80 17.45
N PRO A 226 -6.69 10.53 17.51
CA PRO A 226 -6.06 9.50 16.69
C PRO A 226 -6.27 9.76 15.20
N ALA A 227 -5.20 9.65 14.41
CA ALA A 227 -5.23 9.90 12.96
C ALA A 227 -6.17 8.94 12.23
N TYR A 228 -6.19 7.66 12.64
CA TYR A 228 -7.07 6.61 12.07
C TYR A 228 -8.58 6.78 12.37
N ARG A 229 -8.97 7.84 13.09
CA ARG A 229 -10.37 8.22 13.32
C ARG A 229 -10.62 9.68 12.97
N PHE A 230 -9.68 10.30 12.27
CA PHE A 230 -9.75 11.73 12.07
C PHE A 230 -10.93 12.10 11.18
N THR A 231 -11.36 11.20 10.27
CA THR A 231 -12.50 11.42 9.39
C THR A 231 -13.87 11.03 9.97
N GLU A 232 -13.92 10.39 11.16
CA GLU A 232 -15.19 9.98 11.80
C GLU A 232 -16.09 11.19 12.17
N ALA A 233 -15.48 12.36 12.39
CA ALA A 233 -16.20 13.59 12.69
C ALA A 233 -15.95 14.63 11.61
N LYS A 234 -17.01 15.35 11.22
CA LYS A 234 -16.87 16.50 10.32
C LYS A 234 -15.87 17.47 10.93
N THR A 235 -14.82 17.75 10.17
CA THR A 235 -13.71 18.61 10.58
C THR A 235 -13.48 19.64 9.49
N ASP A 236 -13.39 20.91 9.87
CA ASP A 236 -13.12 22.03 8.95
C ASP A 236 -12.02 22.91 9.56
N ILE A 237 -11.12 23.45 8.74
CA ILE A 237 -10.17 24.49 9.19
C ILE A 237 -10.92 25.83 9.15
N VAL A 238 -10.99 26.52 10.29
CA VAL A 238 -11.78 27.75 10.46
C VAL A 238 -10.91 28.99 10.67
N GLY A 239 -9.61 28.81 10.89
CA GLY A 239 -8.68 29.90 11.10
C GLY A 239 -7.30 29.40 11.48
N ARG A 240 -6.44 30.33 11.90
CA ARG A 240 -5.07 30.03 12.34
C ARG A 240 -4.72 30.86 13.56
N GLY A 241 -4.09 30.25 14.54
CA GLY A 241 -3.54 30.92 15.69
C GLY A 241 -2.28 31.70 15.35
N VAL A 242 -2.13 32.88 15.94
CA VAL A 242 -0.90 33.68 15.88
C VAL A 242 0.00 33.25 17.03
N LEU A 243 1.20 32.78 16.73
CA LEU A 243 2.20 32.46 17.74
C LEU A 243 2.87 33.75 18.25
N GLY A 244 2.99 33.87 19.57
CA GLY A 244 3.59 35.03 20.23
C GLY A 244 3.92 34.75 21.69
N GLU A 245 4.08 35.83 22.46
CA GLU A 245 4.43 35.76 23.88
C GLU A 245 3.50 36.67 24.70
N VAL A 246 3.11 36.20 25.88
CA VAL A 246 2.39 37.01 26.86
C VAL A 246 3.39 37.60 27.85
N VAL A 247 3.45 38.93 27.91
CA VAL A 247 4.32 39.68 28.84
C VAL A 247 3.46 40.73 29.54
N ASN A 248 3.50 40.75 30.88
CA ASN A 248 2.74 41.71 31.72
C ASN A 248 1.24 41.78 31.37
N GLY A 249 0.62 40.65 31.02
CA GLY A 249 -0.80 40.56 30.66
C GLY A 249 -1.14 41.09 29.27
N VAL A 250 -0.15 41.29 28.40
CA VAL A 250 -0.30 41.69 27.00
C VAL A 250 0.26 40.61 26.10
N PHE A 251 -0.47 40.25 25.04
CA PHE A 251 0.01 39.35 23.98
C PHE A 251 0.75 40.16 22.92
N LEU A 252 2.00 39.79 22.70
CA LEU A 252 2.88 40.35 21.69
C LEU A 252 3.10 39.30 20.59
N ASP A 253 3.03 39.71 19.32
CA ASP A 253 3.44 38.85 18.21
C ASP A 253 4.96 38.70 18.12
N LYS A 254 5.44 37.97 17.10
CA LYS A 254 6.88 37.77 16.87
C LYS A 254 7.65 39.06 16.59
N ASP A 255 6.97 40.12 16.14
CA ASP A 255 7.56 41.43 15.85
C ASP A 255 7.45 42.38 17.06
N GLY A 256 6.93 41.91 18.20
CA GLY A 256 6.74 42.70 19.41
C GLY A 256 5.52 43.64 19.37
N ARG A 257 4.60 43.45 18.43
CA ARG A 257 3.38 44.26 18.33
C ARG A 257 2.30 43.74 19.27
N GLU A 258 1.67 44.65 20.01
CA GLU A 258 0.53 44.32 20.87
C GLU A 258 -0.70 43.95 20.02
N LEU A 259 -1.18 42.71 20.17
CA LEU A 259 -2.38 42.22 19.48
C LEU A 259 -3.60 42.08 20.40
N ALA A 260 -3.37 41.86 21.70
CA ALA A 260 -4.45 41.71 22.68
C ALA A 260 -3.96 41.94 24.10
N ARG A 261 -4.86 42.40 24.98
CA ARG A 261 -4.66 42.39 26.44
C ARG A 261 -5.36 41.16 27.02
N VAL A 262 -4.61 40.35 27.76
CA VAL A 262 -5.01 38.99 28.16
C VAL A 262 -5.19 38.83 29.68
N GLY A 263 -4.86 39.85 30.47
CA GLY A 263 -4.91 39.75 31.94
C GLY A 263 -3.72 38.98 32.52
N ALA A 264 -3.45 39.20 33.81
CA ALA A 264 -2.14 38.93 34.44
C ALA A 264 -1.82 37.45 34.76
N ASN A 265 -2.65 36.49 34.38
CA ASN A 265 -2.56 35.12 34.92
C ASN A 265 -1.55 34.21 34.21
N TYR A 266 -0.91 34.66 33.14
CA TYR A 266 0.07 33.87 32.38
C TYR A 266 1.17 34.75 31.79
N ALA A 267 2.41 34.26 31.79
CA ALA A 267 3.54 34.84 31.07
C ALA A 267 4.29 33.71 30.34
N GLY A 268 4.64 33.94 29.08
CA GLY A 268 5.34 32.96 28.23
C GLY A 268 4.70 32.75 26.85
N LEU A 269 5.19 31.74 26.12
CA LEU A 269 4.77 31.46 24.74
C LEU A 269 3.33 30.96 24.67
N ALA A 270 2.54 31.57 23.79
CA ALA A 270 1.16 31.19 23.57
C ALA A 270 0.73 31.42 22.12
N TYR A 271 -0.38 30.78 21.76
CA TYR A 271 -1.15 31.17 20.58
C TYR A 271 -2.27 32.11 20.97
N LEU A 272 -2.41 33.21 20.22
CA LEU A 272 -3.64 34.00 20.18
C LEU A 272 -4.52 33.46 19.05
N VAL A 273 -5.73 33.03 19.40
CA VAL A 273 -6.71 32.49 18.45
C VAL A 273 -7.94 33.38 18.47
N GLU A 274 -8.34 33.86 17.30
CA GLU A 274 -9.61 34.57 17.12
C GLU A 274 -10.60 33.66 16.40
N ALA A 275 -11.69 33.30 17.07
CA ALA A 275 -12.73 32.45 16.52
C ALA A 275 -14.08 32.79 17.15
N GLU A 276 -15.14 32.84 16.33
CA GLU A 276 -16.53 33.09 16.79
C GLU A 276 -16.64 34.34 17.66
N ASP A 277 -16.03 35.44 17.20
CA ASP A 277 -16.00 36.75 17.88
C ASP A 277 -15.35 36.76 19.28
N ARG A 278 -14.58 35.71 19.60
CA ARG A 278 -13.83 35.59 20.85
C ARG A 278 -12.35 35.44 20.60
N LYS A 279 -11.54 36.01 21.52
CA LYS A 279 -10.09 35.82 21.56
C LYS A 279 -9.77 34.79 22.64
N TYR A 280 -9.04 33.75 22.25
CA TYR A 280 -8.52 32.72 23.14
C TYR A 280 -7.00 32.86 23.19
N VAL A 281 -6.44 32.76 24.39
CA VAL A 281 -4.99 32.62 24.54
C VAL A 281 -4.70 31.23 25.06
N VAL A 282 -3.91 30.50 24.27
CA VAL A 282 -3.59 29.10 24.50
C VAL A 282 -2.10 29.00 24.85
N PRO A 283 -1.76 28.83 26.13
CA PRO A 283 -0.39 28.60 26.59
C PRO A 283 0.24 27.35 25.94
N LEU A 284 1.52 27.45 25.58
CA LEU A 284 2.30 26.30 25.08
C LEU A 284 3.08 25.57 26.19
N ALA A 285 3.24 26.21 27.35
CA ALA A 285 3.84 25.62 28.55
C ALA A 285 2.79 24.80 29.31
#